data_AF-M8AXM6-F1
#
_entry.id   AF-M8AXM6-F1
#
_cell.length_a   1.000
_cell.length_b   1.000
_cell.length_c   1.000
_cell.angle_alpha   90.00
_cell.angle_beta   90.00
_cell.angle_gamma   90.00
#
_symmetry.space_group_name_H-M   'P 1'
#
loop_
_entity.id
_entity.type
_entity.pdbx_description
1 polymer ?
#
loop_
_entity_poly.entity_id
_entity_poly.type
_entity_poly.pdbx_seq_one_letter_code
_entity_poly.pdbx_strand_id
1 'polypeptide(L)'
;MSQGEQAQSRATGSLAAVLLVGILLQFAGCSPPPDPVTCTDGTSNCTVTNTYGSFTDRTICHAANVVYPSTEQELPLFKRSVTFVRRNDSDFTARVAEWGRLHEFADMIWLPQHGSVIYRQDDRVDVATPGNGLSDLALFRSNPTALLVRARAAEERLQENGTDIARCAAEQEGATRQLPALGFTNDGVSFTGYPIVGYQHRMQASGSCIDGPEDDLLSSCAWDPRIRGTFLYNSGFSVPLSKVSAFVADMQRLRDLKPAAFCALLRAGVVLRYVKASSAYLGKPEDSVDVDIIFYRSHNEGMPRAHADVVDEIEQMALGKYGGLPHWGKNRSFAFDGVITRYPKAHKFLKVKNMYDPDGLFSSEWTDQVLGVNGTPNIIKKRCAIEGLCVCSDDLHCAPEQGYFCRPGKVYTKARVCSSTEDY
;
A
#
# COMPACT_ATOMS: atom_id res chain seq x y z
N MET A 1 53.94 -45.54 -4.77
CA MET A 1 53.37 -44.19 -4.56
C MET A 1 52.80 -43.71 -5.88
N SER A 2 51.64 -43.07 -5.83
CA SER A 2 51.09 -42.20 -6.87
C SER A 2 49.81 -42.73 -7.55
N GLN A 3 48.78 -41.90 -7.41
CA GLN A 3 47.57 -41.71 -8.23
C GLN A 3 46.27 -42.44 -7.87
N GLY A 4 46.30 -43.56 -7.13
CA GLY A 4 45.05 -44.26 -6.76
C GLY A 4 44.27 -43.65 -5.58
N GLU A 5 44.97 -43.33 -4.48
CA GLU A 5 44.30 -42.96 -3.21
C GLU A 5 43.96 -41.48 -3.07
N GLN A 6 44.57 -40.59 -3.87
CA GLN A 6 44.29 -39.15 -3.81
C GLN A 6 43.01 -38.75 -4.57
N ALA A 7 42.53 -39.56 -5.53
CA ALA A 7 41.29 -39.29 -6.24
C ALA A 7 40.04 -39.67 -5.42
N GLN A 8 40.14 -40.71 -4.59
CA GLN A 8 39.03 -41.19 -3.74
C GLN A 8 38.77 -40.28 -2.54
N SER A 9 39.79 -39.61 -2.00
CA SER A 9 39.63 -38.65 -0.89
C SER A 9 39.03 -37.30 -1.32
N ARG A 10 39.32 -36.82 -2.55
CA ARG A 10 38.71 -35.57 -3.06
C ARG A 10 37.25 -35.75 -3.49
N ALA A 11 36.90 -36.90 -4.08
CA ALA A 11 35.52 -37.17 -4.50
C ALA A 11 34.56 -37.36 -3.32
N THR A 12 35.03 -37.96 -2.22
CA THR A 12 34.23 -38.15 -1.00
C THR A 12 34.06 -36.86 -0.19
N GLY A 13 35.08 -35.98 -0.17
CA GLY A 13 34.97 -34.65 0.42
C GLY A 13 33.97 -33.72 -0.31
N SER A 14 33.92 -33.78 -1.64
CA SER A 14 32.95 -32.99 -2.44
C SER A 14 31.53 -33.54 -2.36
N LEU A 15 31.31 -34.86 -2.32
CA LEU A 15 29.95 -35.39 -2.12
C LEU A 15 29.42 -35.13 -0.70
N ALA A 16 30.27 -35.19 0.33
CA ALA A 16 29.85 -34.87 1.70
C ALA A 16 29.50 -33.38 1.85
N ALA A 17 30.27 -32.47 1.23
CA ALA A 17 29.97 -31.04 1.24
C ALA A 17 28.70 -30.70 0.43
N VAL A 18 28.46 -31.37 -0.71
CA VAL A 18 27.24 -31.17 -1.51
C VAL A 18 26.01 -31.78 -0.82
N LEU A 19 26.13 -32.92 -0.13
CA LEU A 19 25.05 -33.46 0.70
C LEU A 19 24.76 -32.58 1.92
N LEU A 20 25.76 -32.01 2.59
CA LEU A 20 25.53 -31.09 3.72
C LEU A 20 24.89 -29.77 3.29
N VAL A 21 25.26 -29.21 2.13
CA VAL A 21 24.60 -28.02 1.57
C VAL A 21 23.19 -28.35 1.08
N GLY A 22 22.97 -29.54 0.51
CA GLY A 22 21.64 -30.03 0.12
C GLY A 22 20.71 -30.27 1.32
N ILE A 23 21.24 -30.75 2.45
CA ILE A 23 20.48 -30.95 3.70
C ILE A 23 20.20 -29.60 4.39
N LEU A 24 21.14 -28.63 4.36
CA LEU A 24 20.89 -27.28 4.88
C LEU A 24 19.87 -26.50 4.05
N LEU A 25 19.77 -26.76 2.74
CA LEU A 25 18.74 -26.19 1.86
C LEU A 25 17.35 -26.84 2.04
N GLN A 26 17.26 -28.02 2.64
CA GLN A 26 15.99 -28.69 2.96
C GLN A 26 15.36 -28.26 4.30
N PHE A 27 16.05 -27.42 5.09
CA PHE A 27 15.51 -26.84 6.32
C PHE A 27 15.30 -25.31 6.26
N ALA A 28 15.39 -24.71 5.08
CA ALA A 28 14.81 -23.39 4.82
C ALA A 28 13.33 -23.53 4.40
N GLY A 29 12.58 -24.36 5.14
CA GLY A 29 11.14 -24.21 5.16
C GLY A 29 10.83 -22.98 5.99
N CYS A 30 10.24 -21.95 5.40
CA CYS A 30 9.58 -20.89 6.17
C CYS A 30 8.39 -21.53 6.90
N SER A 31 8.64 -22.26 7.99
CA SER A 31 7.58 -22.63 8.91
C SER A 31 7.06 -21.32 9.49
N PRO A 32 5.75 -21.02 9.38
CA PRO A 32 5.19 -19.89 10.10
C PRO A 32 5.57 -20.02 11.57
N PRO A 33 5.80 -18.89 12.27
CA PRO A 33 6.09 -18.93 13.69
C PRO A 33 5.03 -19.77 14.42
N PRO A 34 5.42 -20.52 15.47
CA PRO A 34 4.49 -21.34 16.24
C PRO A 34 3.32 -20.49 16.75
N ASP A 35 2.16 -21.14 16.94
CA ASP A 35 0.95 -20.46 17.41
C ASP A 35 1.28 -19.64 18.67
N PRO A 36 0.99 -18.32 18.67
CA PRO A 36 1.29 -17.45 19.79
C PRO A 36 0.51 -17.80 21.06
N VAL A 37 -0.40 -18.77 21.05
CA VAL A 37 -1.06 -19.26 22.27
C VAL A 37 -0.96 -20.78 22.35
N THR A 38 -0.42 -21.29 23.46
CA THR A 38 -0.28 -22.72 23.74
C THR A 38 -0.97 -23.06 25.05
N CYS A 39 -1.95 -23.97 25.02
CA CYS A 39 -2.72 -24.38 26.20
C CYS A 39 -2.36 -25.80 26.62
N THR A 40 -2.25 -26.04 27.93
CA THR A 40 -1.94 -27.39 28.44
C THR A 40 -3.18 -28.26 28.64
N ASP A 41 -4.37 -27.66 28.69
CA ASP A 41 -5.63 -28.38 28.89
C ASP A 41 -6.72 -27.84 27.95
N GLY A 42 -6.76 -28.36 26.72
CA GLY A 42 -7.70 -27.93 25.69
C GLY A 42 -7.53 -26.45 25.36
N THR A 43 -8.50 -25.62 25.76
CA THR A 43 -8.47 -24.16 25.62
C THR A 43 -8.16 -23.43 26.93
N SER A 44 -7.74 -24.15 27.96
CA SER A 44 -7.49 -23.64 29.31
C SER A 44 -6.04 -23.80 29.75
N ASN A 45 -5.64 -23.03 30.76
CA ASN A 45 -4.28 -22.95 31.27
C ASN A 45 -3.27 -22.66 30.14
N CYS A 46 -3.48 -21.52 29.48
CA CYS A 46 -2.75 -21.13 28.29
C CYS A 46 -1.54 -20.26 28.64
N THR A 47 -0.49 -20.45 27.86
CA THR A 47 0.66 -19.57 27.78
C THR A 47 0.57 -18.84 26.46
N VAL A 48 0.51 -17.52 26.51
CA VAL A 48 0.68 -16.68 25.33
C VAL A 48 2.18 -16.53 25.09
N THR A 49 2.63 -16.42 23.86
CA THR A 49 4.01 -16.10 23.48
C THR A 49 3.96 -15.16 22.29
N ASN A 50 4.86 -14.16 22.24
CA ASN A 50 5.03 -13.39 21.02
C ASN A 50 5.74 -14.24 19.94
N THR A 51 5.88 -13.69 18.73
CA THR A 51 6.58 -14.32 17.59
C THR A 51 8.01 -14.77 17.91
N TYR A 52 8.60 -14.28 19.00
CA TYR A 52 9.96 -14.59 19.45
C TYR A 52 10.02 -15.54 20.66
N GLY A 53 8.87 -16.06 21.13
CA GLY A 53 8.79 -17.05 22.20
C GLY A 53 8.97 -16.54 23.63
N SER A 54 9.02 -15.23 23.89
CA SER A 54 9.18 -14.69 25.26
C SER A 54 8.70 -13.25 25.41
N PHE A 55 8.04 -12.93 26.53
CA PHE A 55 7.71 -11.54 26.88
C PHE A 55 8.91 -10.81 27.48
N THR A 56 8.84 -9.50 27.39
CA THR A 56 9.90 -8.56 27.72
C THR A 56 10.22 -8.47 29.21
N ASP A 57 9.29 -8.80 30.11
CA ASP A 57 9.55 -8.96 31.54
C ASP A 57 9.97 -10.39 31.92
N ARG A 58 10.16 -11.27 30.92
CA ARG A 58 10.42 -12.71 31.07
C ARG A 58 9.35 -13.45 31.87
N THR A 59 8.22 -12.80 32.16
CA THR A 59 7.10 -13.47 32.79
C THR A 59 6.37 -14.28 31.73
N ILE A 60 5.84 -15.40 32.17
CA ILE A 60 4.98 -16.22 31.34
C ILE A 60 3.60 -15.56 31.39
N CYS A 61 3.11 -15.06 30.25
CA CYS A 61 1.74 -14.54 30.19
C CYS A 61 0.78 -15.71 30.22
N HIS A 62 0.26 -15.97 31.41
CA HIS A 62 -0.77 -16.97 31.62
C HIS A 62 -2.14 -16.38 31.32
N ALA A 63 -2.87 -17.04 30.42
CA ALA A 63 -4.28 -16.81 30.20
C ALA A 63 -5.07 -18.01 30.75
N ALA A 64 -6.09 -17.72 31.56
CA ALA A 64 -6.91 -18.77 32.16
C ALA A 64 -7.60 -19.63 31.09
N ASN A 65 -8.09 -18.99 30.02
CA ASN A 65 -8.65 -19.63 28.83
C ASN A 65 -8.32 -18.81 27.58
N VAL A 66 -8.21 -19.48 26.44
CA VAL A 66 -8.30 -18.89 25.10
C VAL A 66 -9.63 -19.29 24.49
N VAL A 67 -10.26 -18.38 23.74
CA VAL A 67 -11.47 -18.71 22.99
C VAL A 67 -11.14 -18.55 21.53
N TYR A 68 -10.99 -19.67 20.85
CA TYR A 68 -10.97 -19.71 19.40
C TYR A 68 -12.40 -19.95 18.91
N PRO A 69 -12.82 -19.35 17.80
CA PRO A 69 -14.02 -19.78 17.10
C PRO A 69 -13.94 -21.29 16.87
N SER A 70 -14.81 -22.07 17.52
CA SER A 70 -14.84 -23.53 17.42
C SER A 70 -15.55 -24.01 16.15
N THR A 71 -16.26 -23.09 15.50
CA THR A 71 -16.91 -23.25 14.21
C THR A 71 -16.74 -21.95 13.41
N GLU A 72 -16.84 -22.03 12.08
CA GLU A 72 -16.91 -20.82 11.24
C GLU A 72 -18.08 -19.92 11.68
N GLN A 73 -19.14 -20.48 12.28
CA GLN A 73 -20.31 -19.77 12.79
C GLN A 73 -20.05 -18.91 14.04
N GLU A 74 -18.93 -19.13 14.76
CA GLU A 74 -18.53 -18.29 15.90
C GLU A 74 -17.74 -17.04 15.49
N LEU A 75 -17.19 -17.00 14.28
CA LEU A 75 -16.87 -15.74 13.62
C LEU A 75 -18.23 -15.08 13.31
N PRO A 76 -18.45 -13.78 13.57
CA PRO A 76 -19.66 -13.13 13.08
C PRO A 76 -19.69 -13.19 11.55
N LEU A 77 -20.26 -14.27 11.01
CA LEU A 77 -20.46 -14.51 9.60
C LEU A 77 -21.63 -13.64 9.18
N PHE A 78 -21.30 -12.42 8.81
CA PHE A 78 -22.22 -11.60 8.05
C PHE A 78 -21.85 -11.65 6.58
N LYS A 79 -22.86 -11.41 5.75
CA LYS A 79 -22.67 -11.11 4.35
C LYS A 79 -22.67 -9.60 4.16
N ARG A 80 -22.06 -9.16 3.08
CA ARG A 80 -22.16 -7.77 2.60
C ARG A 80 -23.02 -7.74 1.35
N SER A 81 -23.61 -6.58 1.08
CA SER A 81 -24.25 -6.25 -0.18
C SER A 81 -23.53 -5.06 -0.80
N VAL A 82 -22.84 -5.29 -1.92
CA VAL A 82 -21.96 -4.30 -2.56
C VAL A 82 -22.54 -3.81 -3.88
N THR A 83 -22.60 -2.49 -4.05
CA THR A 83 -22.96 -1.81 -5.31
C THR A 83 -21.99 -0.67 -5.58
N PHE A 84 -21.42 -0.62 -6.78
CA PHE A 84 -20.61 0.54 -7.21
C PHE A 84 -21.45 1.47 -8.07
N VAL A 85 -21.45 2.76 -7.72
CA VAL A 85 -22.18 3.80 -8.44
C VAL A 85 -21.19 4.84 -8.95
N ARG A 86 -21.04 4.96 -10.28
CA ARG A 86 -20.24 6.02 -10.90
C ARG A 86 -21.09 7.28 -11.07
N ARG A 87 -20.56 8.44 -10.66
CA ARG A 87 -21.21 9.75 -10.84
C ARG A 87 -20.17 10.80 -11.24
N ASN A 88 -20.62 11.91 -11.81
CA ASN A 88 -19.77 13.09 -11.98
C ASN A 88 -19.30 13.60 -10.60
N ASP A 89 -18.10 14.17 -10.54
CA ASP A 89 -17.47 14.58 -9.29
C ASP A 89 -17.91 15.96 -8.74
N SER A 90 -18.97 16.56 -9.30
CA SER A 90 -19.57 17.81 -8.82
C SER A 90 -20.06 17.77 -7.37
N ASP A 91 -20.51 16.61 -6.87
CA ASP A 91 -20.94 16.45 -5.47
C ASP A 91 -19.84 15.88 -4.55
N PHE A 92 -18.64 15.65 -5.07
CA PHE A 92 -17.58 14.90 -4.38
C PHE A 92 -17.16 15.54 -3.06
N THR A 93 -17.00 16.87 -3.01
CA THR A 93 -16.61 17.61 -1.80
C THR A 93 -17.59 17.44 -0.66
N ALA A 94 -18.90 17.39 -0.95
CA ALA A 94 -19.92 17.14 0.05
C ALA A 94 -19.97 15.64 0.43
N ARG A 95 -19.96 14.75 -0.58
CA ARG A 95 -20.10 13.31 -0.36
C ARG A 95 -18.94 12.71 0.43
N VAL A 96 -17.70 13.17 0.21
CA VAL A 96 -16.53 12.62 0.92
C VAL A 96 -16.63 12.75 2.43
N ALA A 97 -17.34 13.75 2.97
CA ALA A 97 -17.52 13.93 4.40
C ALA A 97 -18.64 13.07 5.00
N GLU A 98 -19.53 12.53 4.17
CA GLU A 98 -20.77 11.87 4.62
C GLU A 98 -20.83 10.37 4.31
N TRP A 99 -20.22 9.93 3.20
CA TRP A 99 -20.46 8.60 2.65
C TRP A 99 -20.13 7.45 3.61
N GLY A 100 -19.04 7.58 4.38
CA GLY A 100 -18.66 6.62 5.41
C GLY A 100 -19.63 6.53 6.60
N ARG A 101 -20.62 7.43 6.71
CA ARG A 101 -21.74 7.31 7.64
C ARG A 101 -22.98 6.68 7.01
N LEU A 102 -23.08 6.72 5.68
CA LEU A 102 -24.22 6.17 4.93
C LEU A 102 -24.08 4.67 4.70
N HIS A 103 -22.85 4.17 4.60
CA HIS A 103 -22.56 2.76 4.36
C HIS A 103 -21.49 2.24 5.32
N GLU A 104 -21.68 1.05 5.90
CA GLU A 104 -20.78 0.50 6.94
C GLU A 104 -19.34 0.30 6.45
N PHE A 105 -19.18 -0.14 5.20
CA PHE A 105 -17.88 -0.36 4.55
C PHE A 105 -17.70 0.53 3.32
N ALA A 106 -18.19 1.76 3.39
CA ALA A 106 -18.10 2.71 2.28
C ALA A 106 -16.65 2.98 1.87
N ASP A 107 -16.40 3.02 0.55
CA ASP A 107 -15.14 3.51 -0.04
C ASP A 107 -15.48 4.37 -1.28
N MET A 108 -14.51 5.15 -1.74
CA MET A 108 -14.60 5.88 -3.01
C MET A 108 -13.35 5.69 -3.86
N ILE A 109 -13.52 5.82 -5.17
CA ILE A 109 -12.42 5.94 -6.12
C ILE A 109 -12.67 7.19 -6.95
N TRP A 110 -11.87 8.22 -6.74
CA TRP A 110 -11.91 9.42 -7.57
C TRP A 110 -11.08 9.21 -8.83
N LEU A 111 -11.70 9.50 -9.97
CA LEU A 111 -11.13 9.40 -11.31
C LEU A 111 -11.01 10.83 -11.88
N PRO A 112 -9.98 11.59 -11.47
CA PRO A 112 -9.85 13.02 -11.79
C PRO A 112 -9.88 13.30 -13.30
N GLN A 113 -9.17 12.50 -14.08
CA GLN A 113 -9.10 12.60 -15.54
C GLN A 113 -10.46 12.36 -16.24
N HIS A 114 -11.38 11.65 -15.57
CA HIS A 114 -12.73 11.37 -16.06
C HIS A 114 -13.79 12.31 -15.47
N GLY A 115 -13.41 13.24 -14.57
CA GLY A 115 -14.35 14.11 -13.86
C GLY A 115 -15.43 13.34 -13.10
N SER A 116 -15.08 12.17 -12.54
CA SER A 116 -16.05 11.24 -11.93
C SER A 116 -15.52 10.58 -10.66
N VAL A 117 -16.44 10.11 -9.83
CA VAL A 117 -16.17 9.31 -8.63
C VAL A 117 -16.97 8.02 -8.73
N ILE A 118 -16.33 6.90 -8.40
CA ILE A 118 -17.00 5.63 -8.13
C ILE A 118 -17.24 5.53 -6.63
N TYR A 119 -18.49 5.50 -6.24
CA TYR A 119 -18.93 5.36 -4.86
C TYR A 119 -19.27 3.90 -4.57
N ARG A 120 -18.66 3.29 -3.54
CA ARG A 120 -19.00 1.94 -3.08
C ARG A 120 -20.06 2.03 -2.00
N GLN A 121 -21.27 1.57 -2.33
CA GLN A 121 -22.34 1.28 -1.36
C GLN A 121 -22.09 -0.13 -0.85
N ASP A 122 -21.90 -0.28 0.46
CA ASP A 122 -21.40 -1.53 1.02
C ASP A 122 -21.83 -1.67 2.47
N ASP A 123 -22.81 -2.52 2.67
CA ASP A 123 -23.48 -2.70 3.95
C ASP A 123 -23.56 -4.16 4.33
N ARG A 124 -23.52 -4.38 5.63
CA ARG A 124 -23.85 -5.68 6.24
C ARG A 124 -25.30 -6.06 5.92
N VAL A 125 -25.50 -7.31 5.57
CA VAL A 125 -26.81 -7.94 5.39
C VAL A 125 -26.88 -9.26 6.16
N ASP A 126 -28.09 -9.75 6.39
CA ASP A 126 -28.32 -11.03 7.07
C ASP A 126 -27.63 -12.18 6.32
N VAL A 127 -27.07 -13.13 7.06
CA VAL A 127 -26.33 -14.27 6.49
C VAL A 127 -27.20 -15.14 5.58
N ALA A 128 -28.51 -15.19 5.82
CA ALA A 128 -29.49 -15.89 4.99
C ALA A 128 -29.74 -15.20 3.64
N THR A 129 -29.27 -13.96 3.44
CA THR A 129 -29.38 -13.26 2.15
C THR A 129 -28.68 -14.09 1.06
N PRO A 130 -29.38 -14.44 -0.03
CA PRO A 130 -28.79 -15.22 -1.11
C PRO A 130 -27.62 -14.50 -1.78
N GLY A 131 -26.58 -15.24 -2.13
CA GLY A 131 -25.39 -14.72 -2.81
C GLY A 131 -24.10 -15.41 -2.38
N ASN A 132 -23.18 -15.57 -3.32
CA ASN A 132 -21.87 -16.20 -3.13
C ASN A 132 -20.75 -15.31 -3.71
N GLY A 133 -20.86 -14.01 -3.47
CA GLY A 133 -19.94 -13.03 -4.02
C GLY A 133 -18.49 -13.26 -3.62
N LEU A 134 -17.59 -12.79 -4.49
CA LEU A 134 -16.15 -12.85 -4.30
C LEU A 134 -15.53 -11.54 -4.77
N SER A 135 -14.58 -11.00 -4.01
CA SER A 135 -13.69 -9.94 -4.48
C SER A 135 -12.41 -10.56 -5.03
N ASP A 136 -12.10 -10.30 -6.30
CA ASP A 136 -10.83 -10.69 -6.87
C ASP A 136 -10.33 -9.59 -7.81
N LEU A 137 -9.64 -8.59 -7.26
CA LEU A 137 -9.18 -7.43 -8.02
C LEU A 137 -8.13 -7.85 -9.06
N ALA A 138 -8.24 -7.33 -10.28
CA ALA A 138 -7.34 -7.69 -11.39
C ALA A 138 -5.84 -7.55 -11.06
N LEU A 139 -5.48 -6.57 -10.22
CA LEU A 139 -4.12 -6.34 -9.77
C LEU A 139 -3.56 -7.54 -8.99
N PHE A 140 -4.40 -8.23 -8.22
CA PHE A 140 -4.02 -9.31 -7.30
C PHE A 140 -4.26 -10.71 -7.87
N ARG A 141 -4.39 -10.83 -9.20
CA ARG A 141 -4.50 -12.09 -9.94
C ARG A 141 -3.16 -12.45 -10.59
N SER A 142 -2.91 -13.75 -10.74
CA SER A 142 -1.81 -14.21 -11.60
C SER A 142 -2.11 -13.86 -13.05
N ASN A 143 -1.13 -13.34 -13.76
CA ASN A 143 -1.22 -12.96 -15.17
C ASN A 143 -0.04 -13.56 -15.95
N PRO A 144 -0.18 -13.78 -17.27
CA PRO A 144 0.95 -14.20 -18.10
C PRO A 144 2.12 -13.22 -17.95
N THR A 145 3.30 -13.72 -17.58
CA THR A 145 4.49 -12.88 -17.31
C THR A 145 4.85 -12.01 -18.53
N ALA A 146 4.71 -12.55 -19.74
CA ALA A 146 4.96 -11.81 -20.97
C ALA A 146 4.04 -10.59 -21.13
N LEU A 147 2.79 -10.67 -20.66
CA LEU A 147 1.86 -9.53 -20.66
C LEU A 147 2.31 -8.45 -19.68
N LEU A 148 2.69 -8.86 -18.46
CA LEU A 148 3.13 -7.95 -17.40
C LEU A 148 4.38 -7.17 -17.83
N VAL A 149 5.39 -7.85 -18.36
CA VAL A 149 6.64 -7.23 -18.84
C VAL A 149 6.38 -6.28 -20.02
N ARG A 150 5.50 -6.66 -20.96
CA ARG A 150 5.13 -5.78 -22.09
C ARG A 150 4.37 -4.55 -21.64
N ALA A 151 3.40 -4.72 -20.73
CA ALA A 151 2.63 -3.62 -20.17
C ALA A 151 3.55 -2.64 -19.43
N ARG A 152 4.51 -3.17 -18.65
CA ARG A 152 5.53 -2.36 -17.99
C ARG A 152 6.38 -1.57 -18.98
N ALA A 153 6.93 -2.22 -20.00
CA ALA A 153 7.76 -1.54 -21.00
C ALA A 153 6.98 -0.45 -21.77
N ALA A 154 5.68 -0.65 -22.00
CA ALA A 154 4.82 0.36 -22.60
C ALA A 154 4.60 1.57 -21.66
N GLU A 155 4.38 1.32 -20.37
CA GLU A 155 4.28 2.37 -19.36
C GLU A 155 5.58 3.17 -19.25
N GLU A 156 6.75 2.51 -19.20
CA GLU A 156 8.06 3.17 -19.14
C GLU A 156 8.27 4.14 -20.32
N ARG A 157 7.92 3.72 -21.54
CA ARG A 157 7.99 4.57 -22.74
C ARG A 157 7.06 5.79 -22.67
N LEU A 158 5.86 5.62 -22.11
CA LEU A 158 4.91 6.73 -21.92
C LEU A 158 5.39 7.70 -20.84
N GLN A 159 6.09 7.21 -19.81
CA GLN A 159 6.67 8.06 -18.78
C GLN A 159 7.84 8.87 -19.33
N GLU A 160 8.76 8.24 -20.07
CA GLU A 160 9.96 8.88 -20.60
C GLU A 160 9.67 9.86 -21.75
N ASN A 161 8.89 9.44 -22.75
CA ASN A 161 8.75 10.18 -24.01
C ASN A 161 7.29 10.36 -24.47
N GLY A 162 6.32 10.04 -23.61
CA GLY A 162 4.90 10.19 -23.94
C GLY A 162 4.47 11.64 -24.01
N THR A 163 3.52 11.96 -24.89
CA THR A 163 2.75 13.20 -24.79
C THR A 163 1.59 13.02 -23.81
N ASP A 164 1.03 14.12 -23.32
CA ASP A 164 -0.17 14.08 -22.47
C ASP A 164 -1.35 13.40 -23.17
N ILE A 165 -1.50 13.63 -24.48
CA ILE A 165 -2.50 12.96 -25.31
C ILE A 165 -2.29 11.44 -25.29
N ALA A 166 -1.05 10.97 -25.46
CA ALA A 166 -0.75 9.54 -25.47
C ALA A 166 -0.99 8.90 -24.08
N ARG A 167 -0.63 9.60 -22.99
CA ARG A 167 -0.88 9.14 -21.63
C ARG A 167 -2.38 9.03 -21.34
N CYS A 168 -3.17 10.05 -21.70
CA CYS A 168 -4.62 10.00 -21.54
C CYS A 168 -5.27 8.92 -22.41
N ALA A 169 -4.81 8.70 -23.64
CA ALA A 169 -5.32 7.62 -24.48
C ALA A 169 -5.04 6.23 -23.86
N ALA A 170 -3.82 6.02 -23.36
CA ALA A 170 -3.46 4.77 -22.68
C ALA A 170 -4.19 4.57 -21.35
N GLU A 171 -4.47 5.64 -20.61
CA GLU A 171 -5.30 5.60 -19.41
C GLU A 171 -6.74 5.21 -19.76
N GLN A 172 -7.35 5.88 -20.74
CA GLN A 172 -8.71 5.60 -21.21
C GLN A 172 -8.87 4.15 -21.69
N GLU A 173 -7.90 3.64 -22.45
CA GLU A 173 -7.87 2.24 -22.89
C GLU A 173 -7.77 1.26 -21.71
N GLY A 174 -7.04 1.63 -20.66
CA GLY A 174 -7.00 0.88 -19.42
C GLY A 174 -8.35 0.87 -18.69
N ALA A 175 -9.00 2.04 -18.60
CA ALA A 175 -10.30 2.20 -17.96
C ALA A 175 -11.41 1.41 -18.68
N THR A 176 -11.38 1.32 -20.02
CA THR A 176 -12.35 0.51 -20.79
C THR A 176 -12.12 -1.00 -20.65
N ARG A 177 -10.89 -1.42 -20.35
CA ARG A 177 -10.53 -2.82 -20.06
C ARG A 177 -10.67 -3.19 -18.59
N GLN A 178 -11.11 -2.28 -17.74
CA GLN A 178 -11.34 -2.57 -16.33
C GLN A 178 -12.41 -3.65 -16.20
N LEU A 179 -12.16 -4.63 -15.32
CA LEU A 179 -13.13 -5.70 -15.07
C LEU A 179 -14.45 -5.11 -14.58
N PRO A 180 -15.60 -5.70 -14.99
CA PRO A 180 -16.89 -5.36 -14.42
C PRO A 180 -16.85 -5.42 -12.88
N ALA A 181 -17.56 -4.49 -12.25
CA ALA A 181 -17.59 -4.34 -10.79
C ALA A 181 -16.20 -4.35 -10.11
N LEU A 182 -15.18 -3.84 -10.80
CA LEU A 182 -13.80 -3.75 -10.30
C LEU A 182 -13.17 -5.11 -9.96
N GLY A 183 -13.71 -6.23 -10.46
CA GLY A 183 -13.24 -7.58 -10.15
C GLY A 183 -14.09 -8.33 -9.12
N PHE A 184 -15.19 -7.74 -8.65
CA PHE A 184 -16.18 -8.49 -7.88
C PHE A 184 -17.06 -9.36 -8.79
N THR A 185 -17.42 -10.55 -8.32
CA THR A 185 -18.32 -11.50 -9.00
C THR A 185 -19.45 -11.93 -8.09
N ASN A 186 -20.59 -12.35 -8.65
CA ASN A 186 -21.79 -12.73 -7.88
C ASN A 186 -21.74 -14.16 -7.33
N ASP A 187 -20.95 -15.02 -7.98
CA ASP A 187 -20.87 -16.46 -7.73
C ASP A 187 -19.43 -16.99 -7.54
N GLY A 188 -18.43 -16.11 -7.61
CA GLY A 188 -17.01 -16.47 -7.63
C GLY A 188 -16.41 -16.56 -9.03
N VAL A 189 -17.22 -16.49 -10.09
CA VAL A 189 -16.78 -16.69 -11.48
C VAL A 189 -17.11 -15.48 -12.36
N SER A 190 -18.35 -14.98 -12.28
CA SER A 190 -18.85 -13.95 -13.20
C SER A 190 -19.62 -12.84 -12.49
N PHE A 191 -19.56 -11.64 -13.05
CA PHE A 191 -20.41 -10.53 -12.65
C PHE A 191 -21.73 -10.61 -13.42
N THR A 192 -22.85 -10.74 -12.71
CA THR A 192 -24.19 -10.83 -13.29
C THR A 192 -25.07 -9.62 -12.95
N GLY A 193 -24.66 -8.80 -11.98
CA GLY A 193 -25.36 -7.56 -11.63
C GLY A 193 -25.15 -7.13 -10.18
N TYR A 194 -25.67 -5.95 -9.84
CA TYR A 194 -25.72 -5.46 -8.47
C TYR A 194 -27.09 -5.76 -7.82
N PRO A 195 -27.15 -5.88 -6.47
CA PRO A 195 -26.00 -5.91 -5.57
C PRO A 195 -25.25 -7.25 -5.63
N ILE A 196 -23.96 -7.21 -5.33
CA ILE A 196 -23.14 -8.40 -5.15
C ILE A 196 -23.19 -8.76 -3.67
N VAL A 197 -23.79 -9.92 -3.37
CA VAL A 197 -23.94 -10.41 -2.00
C VAL A 197 -22.99 -11.57 -1.74
N GLY A 198 -22.20 -11.50 -0.68
CA GLY A 198 -21.23 -12.55 -0.34
C GLY A 198 -20.72 -12.44 1.09
N TYR A 199 -20.10 -13.50 1.59
CA TYR A 199 -19.52 -13.52 2.94
C TYR A 199 -18.41 -12.47 3.10
N GLN A 200 -18.37 -11.79 4.24
CA GLN A 200 -17.39 -10.72 4.51
C GLN A 200 -15.94 -11.13 4.16
N HIS A 201 -15.51 -12.33 4.53
CA HIS A 201 -14.13 -12.78 4.27
C HIS A 201 -13.83 -12.90 2.76
N ARG A 202 -14.82 -13.30 1.95
CA ARG A 202 -14.72 -13.38 0.47
C ARG A 202 -14.80 -12.01 -0.19
N MET A 203 -15.52 -11.08 0.43
CA MET A 203 -15.74 -9.74 -0.13
C MET A 203 -14.65 -8.74 0.28
N GLN A 204 -13.91 -9.00 1.36
CA GLN A 204 -12.88 -8.12 1.90
C GLN A 204 -11.48 -8.40 1.35
N ALA A 205 -11.14 -9.68 1.17
CA ALA A 205 -9.81 -10.10 0.73
C ALA A 205 -9.78 -10.34 -0.78
N SER A 206 -8.63 -10.09 -1.40
CA SER A 206 -8.30 -10.47 -2.77
C SER A 206 -6.83 -10.85 -2.80
N GLY A 207 -6.49 -11.92 -3.52
CA GLY A 207 -5.12 -12.44 -3.48
C GLY A 207 -4.92 -13.75 -4.25
N SER A 208 -5.79 -14.07 -5.21
CA SER A 208 -5.74 -15.33 -5.97
C SER A 208 -4.41 -15.55 -6.70
N CYS A 209 -3.59 -14.52 -6.85
CA CYS A 209 -2.24 -14.66 -7.40
C CYS A 209 -1.35 -15.63 -6.61
N ILE A 210 -1.45 -15.66 -5.28
CA ILE A 210 -0.60 -16.54 -4.47
C ILE A 210 -0.95 -18.02 -4.65
N ASP A 211 -2.17 -18.30 -5.12
CA ASP A 211 -2.66 -19.63 -5.43
C ASP A 211 -2.33 -20.05 -6.89
N GLY A 212 -1.54 -19.24 -7.59
CA GLY A 212 -1.10 -19.52 -8.96
C GLY A 212 -0.23 -20.77 -9.06
N PRO A 213 -0.20 -21.43 -10.23
CA PRO A 213 0.64 -22.60 -10.44
C PRO A 213 2.12 -22.23 -10.40
N GLU A 214 2.95 -23.08 -9.79
CA GLU A 214 4.41 -23.03 -9.94
C GLU A 214 4.78 -23.52 -11.34
N ASP A 215 4.78 -22.59 -12.30
CA ASP A 215 4.89 -22.85 -13.74
C ASP A 215 6.16 -22.27 -14.37
N ASP A 216 7.25 -22.23 -13.60
CA ASP A 216 8.52 -21.61 -13.99
C ASP A 216 8.37 -20.14 -14.46
N LEU A 217 7.50 -19.38 -13.79
CA LEU A 217 7.19 -17.97 -14.08
C LEU A 217 6.53 -17.74 -15.45
N LEU A 218 5.84 -18.73 -16.03
CA LEU A 218 4.97 -18.47 -17.18
C LEU A 218 3.80 -17.55 -16.79
N SER A 219 3.30 -17.69 -15.56
CA SER A 219 2.38 -16.77 -14.92
C SER A 219 2.97 -16.23 -13.61
N SER A 220 2.59 -15.01 -13.22
CA SER A 220 3.15 -14.35 -12.04
C SER A 220 2.27 -13.22 -11.53
N CYS A 221 2.52 -12.79 -10.28
CA CYS A 221 1.97 -11.55 -9.75
C CYS A 221 2.62 -10.35 -10.41
N ALA A 222 1.86 -9.26 -10.56
CA ALA A 222 2.35 -8.06 -11.22
C ALA A 222 3.62 -7.47 -10.56
N TRP A 223 3.82 -7.71 -9.26
CA TRP A 223 4.95 -7.19 -8.46
C TRP A 223 6.01 -8.24 -8.12
N ASP A 224 5.99 -9.44 -8.73
CA ASP A 224 7.00 -10.45 -8.47
C ASP A 224 8.41 -9.93 -8.82
N PRO A 225 9.37 -9.92 -7.88
CA PRO A 225 10.68 -9.30 -8.08
C PRO A 225 11.56 -10.04 -9.10
N ARG A 226 11.20 -11.27 -9.47
CA ARG A 226 11.94 -12.07 -10.46
C ARG A 226 11.65 -11.64 -11.90
N ILE A 227 10.60 -10.86 -12.12
CA ILE A 227 10.21 -10.34 -13.43
C ILE A 227 10.34 -8.82 -13.47
N ARG A 228 10.53 -8.26 -14.66
CA ARG A 228 10.45 -6.80 -14.87
C ARG A 228 8.99 -6.35 -15.04
N GLY A 229 8.21 -6.60 -14.00
CA GLY A 229 6.79 -6.28 -13.92
C GLY A 229 6.51 -4.87 -13.42
N THR A 230 5.33 -4.70 -12.85
CA THR A 230 4.83 -3.46 -12.26
C THR A 230 5.67 -3.05 -11.06
N PHE A 231 6.22 -1.84 -11.10
CA PHE A 231 6.99 -1.24 -10.00
C PHE A 231 6.48 0.16 -9.68
N LEU A 232 5.97 0.34 -8.47
CA LEU A 232 5.11 1.47 -8.12
C LEU A 232 5.48 2.06 -6.77
N TYR A 233 5.12 3.32 -6.59
CA TYR A 233 4.93 3.90 -5.27
C TYR A 233 3.46 3.88 -4.89
N ASN A 234 3.20 3.74 -3.59
CA ASN A 234 1.88 3.91 -3.00
C ASN A 234 2.00 4.94 -1.88
N SER A 235 1.51 6.14 -2.16
CA SER A 235 1.39 7.19 -1.17
C SER A 235 0.05 7.06 -0.48
N GLY A 236 0.09 6.96 0.85
CA GLY A 236 -1.08 6.77 1.68
C GLY A 236 -1.05 7.74 2.82
N PHE A 237 -2.06 8.60 2.94
CA PHE A 237 -2.14 9.54 4.06
C PHE A 237 -3.58 9.70 4.49
N SER A 238 -3.78 10.18 5.70
CA SER A 238 -5.11 10.40 6.26
C SER A 238 -5.37 11.88 6.42
N VAL A 239 -6.59 12.31 6.09
CA VAL A 239 -7.04 13.68 6.30
C VAL A 239 -8.20 13.64 7.30
N PRO A 240 -8.19 14.46 8.36
CA PRO A 240 -9.30 14.52 9.31
C PRO A 240 -10.64 14.76 8.60
N LEU A 241 -11.69 14.06 9.02
CA LEU A 241 -13.01 14.14 8.38
C LEU A 241 -13.56 15.58 8.40
N SER A 242 -13.20 16.38 9.39
CA SER A 242 -13.54 17.81 9.50
C SER A 242 -12.91 18.70 8.42
N LYS A 243 -11.87 18.21 7.74
CA LYS A 243 -11.07 18.96 6.76
C LYS A 243 -11.12 18.38 5.35
N VAL A 244 -11.64 17.16 5.18
CA VAL A 244 -11.55 16.41 3.93
C VAL A 244 -12.26 17.09 2.76
N SER A 245 -13.40 17.76 2.98
CA SER A 245 -14.12 18.48 1.93
C SER A 245 -13.28 19.61 1.31
N ALA A 246 -12.58 20.37 2.15
CA ALA A 246 -11.69 21.45 1.70
C ALA A 246 -10.45 20.88 0.98
N PHE A 247 -9.90 19.78 1.47
CA PHE A 247 -8.80 19.07 0.80
C PHE A 247 -9.20 18.56 -0.58
N VAL A 248 -10.37 17.92 -0.71
CA VAL A 248 -10.90 17.47 -2.01
C VAL A 248 -11.12 18.65 -2.94
N ALA A 249 -11.63 19.79 -2.46
CA ALA A 249 -11.79 20.98 -3.27
C ALA A 249 -10.45 21.50 -3.82
N ASP A 250 -9.37 21.44 -3.06
CA ASP A 250 -8.03 21.76 -3.57
C ASP A 250 -7.53 20.76 -4.61
N MET A 251 -7.74 19.46 -4.40
CA MET A 251 -7.37 18.45 -5.39
C MET A 251 -8.13 18.68 -6.71
N GLN A 252 -9.42 19.01 -6.63
CA GLN A 252 -10.24 19.36 -7.80
C GLN A 252 -9.71 20.62 -8.50
N ARG A 253 -9.31 21.65 -7.74
CA ARG A 253 -8.64 22.83 -8.31
C ARG A 253 -7.35 22.47 -9.05
N LEU A 254 -6.55 21.58 -8.49
CA LEU A 254 -5.30 21.13 -9.13
C LEU A 254 -5.59 20.39 -10.44
N ARG A 255 -6.60 19.51 -10.45
CA ARG A 255 -7.12 18.89 -11.68
C ARG A 255 -7.57 19.92 -12.69
N ASP A 256 -8.34 20.93 -12.28
CA ASP A 256 -8.91 21.93 -13.20
C ASP A 256 -7.84 22.79 -13.90
N LEU A 257 -6.66 22.97 -13.27
CA LEU A 257 -5.53 23.67 -13.89
C LEU A 257 -4.90 22.88 -15.05
N LYS A 258 -4.73 21.56 -14.90
CA LYS A 258 -4.15 20.70 -15.94
C LYS A 258 -4.71 19.28 -15.85
N PRO A 259 -5.92 19.00 -16.38
CA PRO A 259 -6.55 17.69 -16.26
C PRO A 259 -5.71 16.55 -16.83
N ALA A 260 -5.00 16.81 -17.92
CA ALA A 260 -4.16 15.81 -18.59
C ALA A 260 -2.97 15.33 -17.74
N ALA A 261 -2.52 16.12 -16.76
CA ALA A 261 -1.47 15.71 -15.84
C ALA A 261 -1.89 14.52 -14.97
N PHE A 262 -3.20 14.38 -14.69
CA PHE A 262 -3.74 13.27 -13.91
C PHE A 262 -3.81 11.96 -14.71
N CYS A 263 -3.67 12.00 -16.04
CA CYS A 263 -3.52 10.80 -16.86
C CYS A 263 -2.19 10.08 -16.64
N ALA A 264 -1.23 10.72 -15.98
CA ALA A 264 0.01 10.06 -15.55
C ALA A 264 -0.15 9.29 -14.24
N LEU A 265 -1.21 9.49 -13.45
CA LEU A 265 -1.48 8.64 -12.28
C LEU A 265 -1.78 7.21 -12.73
N LEU A 266 -1.64 6.21 -11.83
CA LEU A 266 -2.10 4.88 -12.21
C LEU A 266 -3.62 4.87 -12.41
N ARG A 267 -4.02 4.02 -13.36
CA ARG A 267 -5.39 3.76 -13.80
C ARG A 267 -6.38 3.41 -12.68
N ALA A 268 -5.90 3.06 -11.48
CA ALA A 268 -6.73 2.74 -10.33
C ALA A 268 -7.43 3.99 -9.70
N GLY A 269 -7.01 5.21 -10.06
CA GLY A 269 -7.53 6.45 -9.49
C GLY A 269 -6.99 6.73 -8.09
N VAL A 270 -7.58 7.74 -7.44
CA VAL A 270 -7.30 8.08 -6.03
C VAL A 270 -8.33 7.34 -5.17
N VAL A 271 -7.88 6.43 -4.29
CA VAL A 271 -8.76 5.61 -3.45
C VAL A 271 -8.96 6.30 -2.11
N LEU A 272 -10.19 6.42 -1.65
CA LEU A 272 -10.54 7.05 -0.38
C LEU A 272 -11.31 6.06 0.50
N ARG A 273 -10.87 5.89 1.74
CA ARG A 273 -11.37 4.90 2.70
C ARG A 273 -11.57 5.54 4.07
N TYR A 274 -12.56 5.09 4.83
CA TYR A 274 -12.89 5.71 6.12
C TYR A 274 -12.22 4.98 7.27
N VAL A 275 -11.66 5.73 8.21
CA VAL A 275 -11.03 5.17 9.41
C VAL A 275 -11.49 5.95 10.64
N LYS A 276 -11.94 5.21 11.66
CA LYS A 276 -12.34 5.78 12.95
C LYS A 276 -11.14 6.24 13.77
N ALA A 277 -11.37 7.22 14.65
CA ALA A 277 -10.42 7.59 15.69
C ALA A 277 -9.98 6.35 16.49
N SER A 278 -8.71 6.30 16.88
CA SER A 278 -8.10 5.18 17.59
C SER A 278 -7.50 5.64 18.91
N SER A 279 -7.64 4.80 19.93
CA SER A 279 -7.02 5.02 21.24
C SER A 279 -5.52 4.66 21.26
N ALA A 280 -5.02 3.94 20.25
CA ALA A 280 -3.62 3.53 20.12
C ALA A 280 -2.67 4.73 20.14
N TYR A 281 -1.44 4.54 20.65
CA TYR A 281 -0.53 5.66 20.87
C TYR A 281 -0.04 6.34 19.59
N LEU A 282 0.15 5.57 18.52
CA LEU A 282 0.43 6.05 17.16
C LEU A 282 -0.81 5.92 16.26
N GLY A 283 -2.00 5.88 16.86
CA GLY A 283 -3.28 5.86 16.19
C GLY A 283 -3.75 7.26 15.77
N LYS A 284 -4.73 7.30 14.86
CA LYS A 284 -5.36 8.54 14.41
C LYS A 284 -6.22 9.13 15.53
N PRO A 285 -6.06 10.40 15.93
CA PRO A 285 -6.81 10.97 17.05
C PRO A 285 -8.27 11.29 16.73
N GLU A 286 -8.62 11.40 15.45
CA GLU A 286 -9.94 11.78 14.96
C GLU A 286 -10.37 10.87 13.81
N ASP A 287 -11.68 10.77 13.58
CA ASP A 287 -12.24 10.15 12.38
C ASP A 287 -11.64 10.81 11.14
N SER A 288 -11.17 10.00 10.20
CA SER A 288 -10.36 10.45 9.06
C SER A 288 -10.74 9.68 7.79
N VAL A 289 -10.38 10.28 6.65
CA VAL A 289 -10.38 9.60 5.35
C VAL A 289 -8.93 9.30 4.99
N ASP A 290 -8.63 8.01 4.84
CA ASP A 290 -7.37 7.54 4.27
C ASP A 290 -7.46 7.66 2.75
N VAL A 291 -6.45 8.29 2.15
CA VAL A 291 -6.32 8.58 0.74
C VAL A 291 -5.09 7.85 0.23
N ASP A 292 -5.27 7.04 -0.81
CA ASP A 292 -4.22 6.29 -1.47
C ASP A 292 -4.06 6.72 -2.92
N ILE A 293 -2.82 7.02 -3.29
CA ILE A 293 -2.43 7.40 -4.64
C ILE A 293 -1.32 6.44 -5.04
N ILE A 294 -1.62 5.58 -6.01
CA ILE A 294 -0.64 4.65 -6.56
C ILE A 294 -0.14 5.25 -7.87
N PHE A 295 1.18 5.25 -8.09
CA PHE A 295 1.79 5.84 -9.28
C PHE A 295 3.07 5.12 -9.68
N TYR A 296 3.43 5.28 -10.94
CA TYR A 296 4.63 4.71 -11.55
C TYR A 296 5.91 5.06 -10.78
N ARG A 297 6.78 4.07 -10.61
CA ARG A 297 8.16 4.24 -10.14
C ARG A 297 9.13 3.64 -11.15
N SER A 298 10.18 4.35 -11.52
CA SER A 298 11.24 3.82 -12.39
C SER A 298 12.12 2.80 -11.66
N HIS A 299 12.61 1.79 -12.38
CA HIS A 299 13.67 0.90 -11.88
C HIS A 299 15.05 1.59 -11.88
N ASN A 300 15.20 2.67 -12.65
CA ASN A 300 16.43 3.46 -12.73
C ASN A 300 16.39 4.57 -11.67
N GLU A 301 17.31 4.53 -10.70
CA GLU A 301 17.40 5.53 -9.63
C GLU A 301 17.57 6.95 -10.21
N GLY A 302 16.82 7.89 -9.64
CA GLY A 302 16.85 9.30 -9.95
C GLY A 302 16.20 9.65 -11.28
N MET A 303 15.41 8.76 -11.89
CA MET A 303 14.67 9.09 -13.11
C MET A 303 13.38 9.87 -12.79
N PRO A 304 13.22 11.09 -13.33
CA PRO A 304 11.97 11.82 -13.22
C PRO A 304 10.79 11.05 -13.81
N ARG A 305 9.60 11.40 -13.34
CA ARG A 305 8.33 10.89 -13.82
C ARG A 305 7.51 12.05 -14.37
N ALA A 306 6.73 11.80 -15.42
CA ALA A 306 5.81 12.78 -15.97
C ALA A 306 4.78 13.22 -14.91
N HIS A 307 4.59 14.54 -14.76
CA HIS A 307 3.66 15.16 -13.82
C HIS A 307 3.82 14.66 -12.36
N ALA A 308 5.06 14.39 -11.94
CA ALA A 308 5.35 14.04 -10.54
C ALA A 308 4.94 15.17 -9.57
N ASP A 309 5.00 16.42 -10.03
CA ASP A 309 4.61 17.62 -9.30
C ASP A 309 3.18 17.56 -8.76
N VAL A 310 2.25 16.96 -9.50
CA VAL A 310 0.85 16.81 -9.06
C VAL A 310 0.74 15.95 -7.80
N VAL A 311 1.39 14.78 -7.76
CA VAL A 311 1.31 13.87 -6.60
C VAL A 311 2.06 14.48 -5.42
N ASP A 312 3.26 15.01 -5.67
CA ASP A 312 4.09 15.62 -4.63
C ASP A 312 3.37 16.81 -3.97
N GLU A 313 2.64 17.61 -4.76
CA GLU A 313 1.84 18.72 -4.23
C GLU A 313 0.66 18.22 -3.40
N ILE A 314 -0.06 17.19 -3.85
CA ILE A 314 -1.18 16.61 -3.10
C ILE A 314 -0.70 16.06 -1.75
N GLU A 315 0.42 15.34 -1.71
CA GLU A 315 1.00 14.82 -0.47
C GLU A 315 1.40 15.95 0.49
N GLN A 316 2.15 16.94 -0.01
CA GLN A 316 2.59 18.08 0.82
C GLN A 316 1.41 18.93 1.29
N MET A 317 0.35 19.05 0.49
CA MET A 317 -0.88 19.73 0.87
C MET A 317 -1.63 18.96 1.95
N ALA A 318 -1.82 17.65 1.79
CA ALA A 318 -2.47 16.82 2.80
C ALA A 318 -1.72 16.90 4.13
N LEU A 319 -0.41 16.66 4.11
CA LEU A 319 0.43 16.64 5.29
C LEU A 319 0.62 18.05 5.90
N GLY A 320 0.92 19.05 5.09
CA GLY A 320 1.28 20.39 5.55
C GLY A 320 0.08 21.31 5.82
N LYS A 321 -0.88 21.39 4.90
CA LYS A 321 -2.03 22.30 4.99
C LYS A 321 -3.16 21.72 5.83
N TYR A 322 -3.44 20.43 5.68
CA TYR A 322 -4.59 19.79 6.32
C TYR A 322 -4.26 19.02 7.59
N GLY A 323 -2.98 18.94 7.96
CA GLY A 323 -2.53 18.23 9.15
C GLY A 323 -2.73 16.72 9.03
N GLY A 324 -2.65 16.20 7.81
CA GLY A 324 -2.78 14.77 7.56
C GLY A 324 -1.64 13.97 8.17
N LEU A 325 -1.89 12.67 8.38
CA LEU A 325 -0.90 11.73 8.91
C LEU A 325 -0.54 10.70 7.82
N PRO A 326 0.75 10.45 7.56
CA PRO A 326 1.16 9.42 6.62
C PRO A 326 0.77 8.04 7.17
N HIS A 327 0.41 7.14 6.27
CA HIS A 327 0.25 5.73 6.56
C HIS A 327 1.63 5.08 6.79
N TRP A 328 1.84 4.47 7.96
CA TRP A 328 3.13 3.92 8.39
C TRP A 328 3.74 2.89 7.44
N GLY A 329 2.92 2.04 6.80
CA GLY A 329 3.39 1.02 5.84
C GLY A 329 3.50 1.50 4.39
N LYS A 330 3.53 2.81 4.14
CA LYS A 330 3.49 3.44 2.79
C LYS A 330 4.40 4.67 2.77
N ASN A 331 4.30 5.46 1.69
CA ASN A 331 4.98 6.75 1.51
C ASN A 331 6.49 6.67 1.38
N ARG A 332 7.09 7.85 1.15
CA ARG A 332 8.52 8.08 0.98
C ARG A 332 9.05 8.87 2.18
N SER A 333 10.38 8.91 2.37
CA SER A 333 11.00 9.40 3.61
C SER A 333 10.55 10.80 4.04
N PHE A 334 10.36 11.72 3.08
CA PHE A 334 9.95 13.09 3.38
C PHE A 334 8.62 13.19 4.14
N ALA A 335 7.71 12.23 3.94
CA ALA A 335 6.39 12.23 4.56
C ALA A 335 6.46 12.00 6.09
N PHE A 336 7.55 11.38 6.56
CA PHE A 336 7.76 11.05 7.96
C PHE A 336 8.55 12.10 8.73
N ASP A 337 9.04 13.16 8.06
CA ASP A 337 9.82 14.20 8.72
C ASP A 337 8.99 14.94 9.79
N GLY A 338 9.47 14.91 11.03
CA GLY A 338 8.79 15.48 12.20
C GLY A 338 7.42 14.87 12.52
N VAL A 339 7.05 13.75 11.89
CA VAL A 339 5.68 13.19 11.96
C VAL A 339 5.27 12.82 13.39
N ILE A 340 6.23 12.38 14.21
CA ILE A 340 5.96 11.89 15.56
C ILE A 340 5.31 12.96 16.44
N THR A 341 5.61 14.24 16.17
CA THR A 341 5.06 15.39 16.91
C THR A 341 3.56 15.57 16.67
N ARG A 342 3.02 14.97 15.62
CA ARG A 342 1.59 15.01 15.26
C ARG A 342 0.75 13.97 16.02
N TYR A 343 1.39 13.05 16.74
CA TYR A 343 0.70 12.03 17.55
C TYR A 343 0.66 12.46 19.03
N PRO A 344 -0.52 12.82 19.59
CA PRO A 344 -0.62 13.34 20.95
C PRO A 344 -0.08 12.40 22.05
N LYS A 345 -0.05 11.09 21.76
CA LYS A 345 0.38 10.04 22.69
C LYS A 345 1.76 9.46 22.33
N ALA A 346 2.51 10.09 21.43
CA ALA A 346 3.86 9.64 21.05
C ALA A 346 4.80 9.44 22.24
N HIS A 347 4.78 10.34 23.23
CA HIS A 347 5.59 10.21 24.44
C HIS A 347 5.28 8.94 25.23
N LYS A 348 4.02 8.46 25.23
CA LYS A 348 3.64 7.19 25.88
C LYS A 348 4.18 6.01 25.09
N PHE A 349 4.14 6.08 23.76
CA PHE A 349 4.76 5.08 22.89
C PHE A 349 6.26 4.98 23.16
N LEU A 350 6.99 6.10 23.14
CA LEU A 350 8.43 6.12 23.41
C LEU A 350 8.76 5.60 24.82
N LYS A 351 7.95 5.94 25.82
CA LYS A 351 8.12 5.40 27.19
C LYS A 351 7.99 3.87 27.21
N VAL A 352 6.97 3.31 26.56
CA VAL A 352 6.74 1.86 26.49
C VAL A 352 7.84 1.18 25.66
N LYS A 353 8.23 1.77 24.52
CA LYS A 353 9.37 1.31 23.70
C LYS A 353 10.64 1.20 24.55
N ASN A 354 11.04 2.27 25.23
CA ASN A 354 12.28 2.28 26.01
C ASN A 354 12.24 1.36 27.24
N MET A 355 11.05 1.08 27.78
CA MET A 355 10.88 0.12 28.87
C MET A 355 11.08 -1.33 28.42
N TYR A 356 10.61 -1.65 27.21
CA TYR A 356 10.61 -3.02 26.70
C TYR A 356 11.76 -3.33 25.74
N ASP A 357 12.42 -2.31 25.22
CA ASP A 357 13.59 -2.39 24.36
C ASP A 357 14.67 -1.38 24.81
N PRO A 358 15.22 -1.54 26.04
CA PRO A 358 16.19 -0.59 26.61
C PRO A 358 17.51 -0.56 25.82
N ASP A 359 17.87 -1.66 25.18
CA ASP A 359 19.09 -1.81 24.38
C ASP A 359 18.87 -1.44 22.89
N GLY A 360 17.63 -1.14 22.49
CA GLY A 360 17.30 -0.73 21.12
C GLY A 360 17.42 -1.84 20.08
N LEU A 361 17.23 -3.11 20.46
CA LEU A 361 17.33 -4.29 19.58
C LEU A 361 16.33 -4.24 18.42
N PHE A 362 15.18 -3.59 18.60
CA PHE A 362 14.16 -3.42 17.56
C PHE A 362 14.22 -2.03 16.91
N SER A 363 15.28 -1.28 17.18
CA SER A 363 15.51 0.05 16.62
C SER A 363 16.53 -0.02 15.48
N SER A 364 16.36 0.86 14.52
CA SER A 364 17.27 1.13 13.42
C SER A 364 17.45 2.65 13.30
N GLU A 365 18.47 3.07 12.56
CA GLU A 365 18.67 4.49 12.25
C GLU A 365 17.39 5.13 11.70
N TRP A 366 16.71 4.47 10.76
CA TRP A 366 15.48 4.98 10.16
C TRP A 366 14.33 5.08 11.17
N THR A 367 14.13 4.08 12.04
CA THR A 367 13.06 4.15 13.04
C THR A 367 13.33 5.26 14.06
N ASP A 368 14.59 5.47 14.44
CA ASP A 368 14.96 6.53 15.38
C ASP A 368 14.74 7.92 14.78
N GLN A 369 15.03 8.09 13.50
CA GLN A 369 14.75 9.31 12.73
C GLN A 369 13.25 9.60 12.67
N VAL A 370 12.45 8.61 12.28
CA VAL A 370 10.99 8.75 12.14
C VAL A 370 10.30 8.98 13.48
N LEU A 371 10.79 8.36 14.56
CA LEU A 371 10.28 8.51 15.91
C LEU A 371 10.83 9.76 16.63
N GLY A 372 11.66 10.57 15.97
CA GLY A 372 12.24 11.78 16.53
C GLY A 372 13.17 11.53 17.73
N VAL A 373 13.78 10.34 17.79
CA VAL A 373 14.78 9.97 18.78
C VAL A 373 16.13 10.57 18.39
N ASN A 374 16.55 10.37 17.13
CA ASN A 374 17.80 10.91 16.62
C ASN A 374 17.78 11.05 15.10
N GLY A 375 18.32 12.15 14.58
CA GLY A 375 18.40 12.43 13.14
C GLY A 375 17.08 12.88 12.50
N THR A 376 17.06 12.88 11.16
CA THR A 376 15.89 13.18 10.33
C THR A 376 15.75 12.11 9.25
N PRO A 377 14.53 11.71 8.87
CA PRO A 377 14.34 10.78 7.76
C PRO A 377 14.66 11.41 6.39
N ASN A 378 14.84 12.74 6.32
CA ASN A 378 15.20 13.42 5.09
C ASN A 378 16.66 13.15 4.71
N ILE A 379 16.87 12.67 3.48
CA ILE A 379 18.22 12.46 2.93
C ILE A 379 18.45 13.49 1.82
N ILE A 380 19.24 14.52 2.13
CA ILE A 380 19.57 15.58 1.17
C ILE A 380 20.75 15.12 0.29
N LYS A 381 20.44 14.85 -0.97
CA LYS A 381 21.43 14.51 -2.01
C LYS A 381 20.92 14.94 -3.38
N LYS A 382 21.80 14.93 -4.39
CA LYS A 382 21.39 15.12 -5.78
C LYS A 382 20.22 14.17 -6.11
N ARG A 383 19.16 14.70 -6.74
CA ARG A 383 17.93 13.98 -7.09
C ARG A 383 17.12 13.42 -5.90
N CYS A 384 17.33 13.90 -4.67
CA CYS A 384 16.59 13.38 -3.51
C CYS A 384 15.07 13.56 -3.60
N ALA A 385 14.58 14.63 -4.23
CA ALA A 385 13.14 14.89 -4.33
C ALA A 385 12.47 13.98 -5.36
N ILE A 386 13.18 13.63 -6.45
CA ILE A 386 12.71 12.61 -7.42
C ILE A 386 12.46 11.26 -6.74
N GLU A 387 13.33 10.88 -5.80
CA GLU A 387 13.18 9.64 -5.01
C GLU A 387 12.24 9.79 -3.80
N GLY A 388 11.72 10.99 -3.52
CA GLY A 388 10.95 11.30 -2.31
C GLY A 388 11.74 11.14 -1.00
N LEU A 389 13.05 11.27 -1.08
CA LEU A 389 13.91 11.28 0.10
C LEU A 389 13.95 12.66 0.79
N CYS A 390 13.54 13.71 0.09
CA CYS A 390 13.50 15.08 0.59
C CYS A 390 12.37 15.87 -0.12
N VAL A 391 11.95 16.98 0.48
CA VAL A 391 11.24 18.04 -0.25
C VAL A 391 12.29 18.93 -0.94
N CYS A 392 12.06 19.32 -2.19
CA CYS A 392 13.08 20.07 -2.92
C CYS A 392 13.28 21.49 -2.34
N SER A 393 14.54 21.92 -2.27
CA SER A 393 14.92 23.29 -1.90
C SER A 393 15.94 23.89 -2.87
N ASP A 394 16.59 23.03 -3.67
CA ASP A 394 17.56 23.36 -4.69
C ASP A 394 17.19 22.59 -5.97
N ASP A 395 17.50 23.16 -7.13
CA ASP A 395 17.21 22.53 -8.42
C ASP A 395 17.93 21.19 -8.57
N LEU A 396 19.12 21.02 -7.99
CA LEU A 396 19.87 19.74 -7.98
C LEU A 396 19.08 18.58 -7.35
N HIS A 397 18.04 18.85 -6.56
CA HIS A 397 17.15 17.82 -6.01
C HIS A 397 16.17 17.26 -7.06
N CYS A 398 16.02 17.94 -8.21
CA CYS A 398 14.99 17.67 -9.22
C CYS A 398 15.51 17.18 -10.58
N ALA A 399 16.82 17.01 -10.79
CA ALA A 399 17.43 16.68 -12.09
C ALA A 399 17.34 17.81 -13.14
N PRO A 400 17.99 18.97 -12.89
CA PRO A 400 17.94 20.13 -13.79
C PRO A 400 18.61 19.85 -15.14
N GLU A 401 19.54 18.89 -15.19
CA GLU A 401 20.12 18.40 -16.45
C GLU A 401 19.11 17.73 -17.39
N GLN A 402 17.93 17.36 -16.88
CA GLN A 402 16.80 16.81 -17.65
C GLN A 402 15.65 17.81 -17.75
N GLY A 403 15.86 19.08 -17.39
CA GLY A 403 14.85 20.15 -17.51
C GLY A 403 13.83 20.22 -16.37
N TYR A 404 14.08 19.54 -15.24
CA TYR A 404 13.24 19.54 -14.05
C TYR A 404 13.83 20.41 -12.94
N PHE A 405 13.03 21.32 -12.40
CA PHE A 405 13.46 22.33 -11.44
C PHE A 405 12.60 22.30 -10.17
N CYS A 406 13.14 22.82 -9.08
CA CYS A 406 12.40 22.95 -7.85
C CYS A 406 11.47 24.17 -7.91
N ARG A 407 10.17 23.91 -7.93
CA ARG A 407 9.12 24.92 -8.14
C ARG A 407 8.13 24.94 -6.97
N PRO A 408 7.45 26.06 -6.71
CA PRO A 408 6.32 26.06 -5.79
C PRO A 408 5.16 25.24 -6.37
N GLY A 409 4.31 24.67 -5.51
CA GLY A 409 3.05 24.06 -5.94
C GLY A 409 2.10 25.08 -6.61
N LYS A 410 1.19 24.58 -7.44
CA LYS A 410 0.25 25.38 -8.25
C LYS A 410 -0.95 25.88 -7.43
N VAL A 411 -1.52 25.04 -6.56
CA VAL A 411 -2.64 25.35 -5.65
C VAL A 411 -2.13 25.60 -4.23
N TYR A 412 -1.28 24.71 -3.71
CA TYR A 412 -0.60 24.86 -2.42
C TYR A 412 0.81 25.37 -2.64
N THR A 413 0.95 26.69 -2.78
CA THR A 413 2.21 27.38 -3.13
C THR A 413 3.34 27.23 -2.11
N LYS A 414 3.05 26.74 -0.89
CA LYS A 414 4.07 26.37 0.10
C LYS A 414 4.71 25.00 -0.19
N ALA A 415 4.07 24.13 -0.98
CA ALA A 415 4.70 22.91 -1.45
C ALA A 415 5.89 23.26 -2.35
N ARG A 416 6.89 22.38 -2.35
CA ARG A 416 8.03 22.45 -3.26
C ARG A 416 8.13 21.15 -4.03
N VAL A 417 7.98 21.24 -5.34
CA VAL A 417 7.79 20.09 -6.24
C VAL A 417 8.79 20.13 -7.39
N CYS A 418 9.16 18.96 -7.90
CA CYS A 418 9.98 18.87 -9.09
C CYS A 418 9.09 18.89 -10.33
N SER A 419 9.15 19.98 -11.09
CA SER A 419 8.33 20.17 -12.30
C SER A 419 9.23 20.51 -13.49
N SER A 420 8.84 20.02 -14.67
CA SER A 420 9.56 20.35 -15.90
C SER A 420 9.25 21.77 -16.34
N THR A 421 10.14 22.39 -17.13
CA THR A 421 9.87 23.73 -17.69
C THR A 421 8.63 23.78 -18.58
N GLU A 422 8.28 22.67 -19.24
CA GLU A 422 7.09 22.57 -20.10
C GLU A 422 5.81 22.38 -19.28
N ASP A 423 5.91 21.75 -18.10
CA ASP A 423 4.75 21.39 -17.28
C ASP A 423 4.37 22.43 -16.23
N TYR A 424 5.31 23.28 -15.82
CA TYR A 424 5.12 24.35 -14.85
C TYR A 424 4.36 25.54 -15.46
#